data_AF-A0A060SRQ5-F1
#
_entry.id   AF-A0A060SRQ5-F1
#
_cell.length_a   1.000
_cell.length_b   1.000
_cell.length_c   1.000
_cell.angle_alpha   90.00
_cell.angle_beta   90.00
_cell.angle_gamma   90.00
#
_symmetry.space_group_name_H-M   'P 1'
#
loop_
_entity.id
_entity.type
_entity.pdbx_description
1 polymer ?
#
loop_
_entity_poly.entity_id
_entity_poly.type
_entity_poly.pdbx_seq_one_letter_code
_entity_poly.pdbx_strand_id
1 'polypeptide(L)'
;MSLKAYLAEKYMSGPKADAILSKVAPEKKKKKRKATSTTTITSTSASFIKDDDILGWGDEPKDDDEDLEEAVVAEDRRFKKRQRTDPDSGWQTVQEGASGSKTPPPAEDEQPQVVVQEEEPAFTGGLLTSDQLKKKLPRRKREEKKSAEEEAEERARAQETIYRDASGRKVDIAAERAEAARLKREREEKEAKKMEWGKGLVQREENEKRRKELESMRNRPFARTADDAELNEELKAQERWADPAAAFLTKKKSKGPRRPEYTGPPPPPNRFGIKPGYRWDGVDRSNGFEKTYFQKINERKRRGAESYEWSVDDM
;
A
#
# COMPACT_ATOMS: atom_id res chain seq x y z
N MET A 1 -34.78 -7.86 39.58
CA MET A 1 -33.50 -7.72 38.86
C MET A 1 -32.96 -9.10 38.53
N SER A 2 -32.43 -9.33 37.32
CA SER A 2 -31.81 -10.61 36.97
C SER A 2 -30.52 -10.82 37.78
N LEU A 3 -30.24 -12.03 38.27
CA LEU A 3 -29.00 -12.37 38.98
C LEU A 3 -27.75 -11.98 38.17
N LYS A 4 -27.80 -12.13 36.84
CA LYS A 4 -26.72 -11.72 35.93
C LYS A 4 -26.52 -10.21 35.90
N ALA A 5 -27.59 -9.42 36.02
CA ALA A 5 -27.49 -7.96 36.09
C ALA A 5 -26.91 -7.51 37.43
N TYR A 6 -27.32 -8.12 38.54
CA TYR A 6 -26.76 -7.84 39.86
C TYR A 6 -25.27 -8.17 39.94
N LEU A 7 -24.87 -9.32 39.40
CA LEU A 7 -23.46 -9.69 39.30
C LEU A 7 -22.68 -8.76 38.37
N ALA A 8 -23.27 -8.36 37.23
CA ALA A 8 -22.64 -7.43 36.31
C ALA A 8 -22.46 -6.03 36.90
N GLU A 9 -23.42 -5.54 37.69
CA GLU A 9 -23.38 -4.23 38.33
C GLU A 9 -22.41 -4.16 39.52
N LYS A 10 -22.34 -5.23 40.32
CA LYS A 10 -21.58 -5.22 41.57
C LYS A 10 -20.21 -5.89 41.48
N TYR A 11 -19.99 -6.80 40.53
CA TYR A 11 -18.82 -7.69 40.54
C TYR A 11 -18.18 -7.92 39.17
N MET A 12 -18.65 -7.30 38.08
CA MET A 12 -18.00 -7.39 36.77
C MET A 12 -17.67 -6.00 36.21
N SER A 13 -16.53 -5.88 35.53
CA SER A 13 -16.13 -4.66 34.82
C SER A 13 -15.72 -4.98 33.38
N GLY A 14 -15.97 -4.06 32.46
CA GLY A 14 -15.55 -4.16 31.06
C GLY A 14 -16.69 -4.53 30.09
N PRO A 15 -16.36 -4.79 28.81
CA PRO A 15 -17.32 -4.81 27.70
C PRO A 15 -18.47 -5.82 27.88
N LYS A 16 -18.21 -6.91 28.61
CA LYS A 16 -19.19 -7.95 28.90
C LYS A 16 -20.19 -7.54 29.98
N ALA A 17 -19.77 -6.73 30.96
CA ALA A 17 -20.66 -6.16 31.98
C ALA A 17 -21.59 -5.12 31.34
N ASP A 18 -21.05 -4.25 30.49
CA ASP A 18 -21.81 -3.21 29.79
C ASP A 18 -22.88 -3.80 28.84
N ALA A 19 -22.56 -4.90 28.15
CA ALA A 19 -23.52 -5.63 27.30
C ALA A 19 -24.68 -6.26 28.09
N ILE A 20 -24.43 -6.70 29.33
CA ILE A 20 -25.47 -7.27 30.19
C ILE A 20 -26.34 -6.16 30.78
N LEU A 21 -25.73 -5.06 31.25
CA LEU A 21 -26.45 -3.91 31.82
C LEU A 21 -27.30 -3.18 30.79
N SER A 22 -26.80 -2.98 29.57
CA SER A 22 -27.56 -2.37 28.46
C SER A 22 -28.80 -3.17 28.06
N LYS A 23 -28.78 -4.50 28.20
CA LYS A 23 -29.92 -5.35 27.86
C LYS A 23 -31.00 -5.38 28.94
N VAL A 24 -30.66 -4.98 30.16
CA VAL A 24 -31.58 -4.95 31.32
C VAL A 24 -32.08 -3.53 31.61
N ALA A 25 -31.44 -2.50 31.04
CA ALA A 25 -31.91 -1.13 31.10
C ALA A 25 -33.28 -0.98 30.38
N PRO A 26 -34.26 -0.29 30.99
CA PRO A 26 -35.56 -0.09 30.36
C PRO A 26 -35.42 0.83 29.13
N GLU A 27 -35.81 0.33 27.95
CA GLU A 27 -35.76 1.11 26.72
C GLU A 27 -36.67 2.35 26.81
N LYS A 28 -36.08 3.53 26.60
CA LYS A 28 -36.84 4.78 26.42
C LYS A 28 -37.60 4.68 25.09
N LYS A 29 -38.93 4.58 25.20
CA LYS A 29 -39.90 4.53 24.08
C LYS A 29 -39.57 5.57 22.99
N LYS A 30 -39.11 5.14 21.82
CA LYS A 30 -39.21 5.92 20.57
C LYS A 30 -40.54 5.62 19.88
N LYS A 31 -41.17 6.68 19.36
CA LYS A 31 -42.52 6.72 18.78
C LYS A 31 -42.69 5.73 17.61
N LYS A 32 -43.86 5.07 17.60
CA LYS A 32 -44.44 4.19 16.58
C LYS A 32 -44.32 4.74 15.15
N ARG A 33 -43.91 3.87 14.20
CA ARG A 33 -44.53 3.80 12.86
C ARG A 33 -44.94 2.35 12.57
N LYS A 34 -46.00 2.27 11.78
CA LYS A 34 -47.02 1.23 11.58
C LYS A 34 -46.47 -0.15 11.15
N ALA A 35 -47.12 -1.19 11.67
CA ALA A 35 -46.88 -2.60 11.38
C ALA A 35 -47.59 -3.04 10.10
N THR A 36 -47.00 -4.02 9.40
CA THR A 36 -47.73 -5.04 8.63
C THR A 36 -47.14 -6.39 8.98
N SER A 37 -48.03 -7.30 9.36
CA SER A 37 -47.84 -8.65 9.88
C SER A 37 -47.30 -9.64 8.85
N THR A 38 -46.38 -10.51 9.27
CA THR A 38 -46.09 -11.78 8.60
C THR A 38 -46.41 -12.90 9.58
N THR A 39 -47.46 -13.66 9.28
CA THR A 39 -47.81 -14.90 9.96
C THR A 39 -47.37 -16.06 9.07
N THR A 40 -46.60 -16.96 9.65
CA THR A 40 -46.28 -18.31 9.17
C THR A 40 -47.53 -19.16 8.93
N ILE A 41 -47.57 -19.97 7.86
CA ILE A 41 -48.11 -21.35 7.82
C ILE A 41 -47.56 -22.08 6.56
N THR A 42 -47.40 -23.38 6.74
CA THR A 42 -46.79 -24.44 5.94
C THR A 42 -47.74 -25.07 4.89
N SER A 43 -47.15 -25.59 3.80
CA SER A 43 -47.55 -26.75 2.95
C SER A 43 -48.77 -26.73 2.00
N THR A 44 -48.55 -27.47 0.88
CA THR A 44 -49.44 -28.17 -0.08
C THR A 44 -49.85 -27.50 -1.41
N SER A 45 -49.24 -28.02 -2.48
CA SER A 45 -49.71 -28.35 -3.84
C SER A 45 -51.18 -28.05 -4.25
N ALA A 46 -51.37 -27.41 -5.40
CA ALA A 46 -52.00 -27.96 -6.61
C ALA A 46 -52.33 -26.85 -7.65
N SER A 47 -52.21 -27.23 -8.92
CA SER A 47 -52.29 -26.49 -10.18
C SER A 47 -53.64 -25.82 -10.48
N PHE A 48 -53.66 -24.71 -11.22
CA PHE A 48 -54.64 -24.43 -12.29
C PHE A 48 -54.09 -23.41 -13.31
N ILE A 49 -54.19 -23.77 -14.58
CA ILE A 49 -53.81 -23.05 -15.80
C ILE A 49 -54.99 -22.18 -16.29
N LYS A 50 -54.69 -21.02 -16.87
CA LYS A 50 -55.48 -20.43 -17.97
C LYS A 50 -54.59 -19.50 -18.80
N ASP A 51 -54.16 -20.02 -19.94
CA ASP A 51 -53.62 -19.29 -21.09
C ASP A 51 -54.75 -18.59 -21.87
N ASP A 52 -54.33 -17.61 -22.68
CA ASP A 52 -54.99 -17.03 -23.86
C ASP A 52 -56.24 -16.14 -23.59
N ASP A 53 -56.32 -14.88 -24.03
CA ASP A 53 -55.87 -14.34 -25.31
C ASP A 53 -56.04 -12.79 -25.38
N ILE A 54 -55.10 -12.13 -26.08
CA ILE A 54 -55.34 -11.10 -27.12
C ILE A 54 -55.39 -9.58 -26.77
N LEU A 55 -54.26 -8.94 -27.14
CA LEU A 55 -54.05 -7.67 -27.88
C LEU A 55 -54.09 -6.31 -27.16
N GLY A 56 -52.95 -5.61 -27.18
CA GLY A 56 -52.92 -4.16 -27.01
C GLY A 56 -51.53 -3.55 -26.80
N TRP A 57 -50.76 -3.40 -27.88
CA TRP A 57 -49.88 -2.26 -28.19
C TRP A 57 -49.13 -1.54 -27.03
N GLY A 58 -47.80 -1.66 -27.08
CA GLY A 58 -46.88 -0.55 -26.77
C GLY A 58 -46.31 -0.51 -25.35
N ASP A 59 -45.00 -0.82 -25.24
CA ASP A 59 -43.94 0.07 -24.72
C ASP A 59 -42.76 -0.81 -24.25
N GLU A 60 -41.82 -1.09 -25.15
CA GLU A 60 -40.46 -1.48 -24.75
C GLU A 60 -39.62 -0.20 -24.67
N PRO A 61 -38.90 0.05 -23.55
CA PRO A 61 -37.94 1.14 -23.50
C PRO A 61 -36.76 0.82 -24.43
N LYS A 62 -36.54 1.71 -25.38
CA LYS A 62 -35.32 1.81 -26.19
C LYS A 62 -34.09 1.89 -25.30
N ASP A 63 -33.19 0.92 -25.48
CA ASP A 63 -31.77 1.10 -25.25
C ASP A 63 -31.19 1.86 -26.46
N ASP A 64 -31.21 3.19 -26.39
CA ASP A 64 -30.42 4.06 -27.26
C ASP A 64 -29.15 4.45 -26.48
N ASP A 65 -28.02 3.80 -26.75
CA ASP A 65 -26.65 4.33 -26.51
C ASP A 65 -25.59 3.44 -27.22
N GLU A 66 -25.80 3.16 -28.51
CA GLU A 66 -24.73 2.75 -29.44
C GLU A 66 -24.84 3.61 -30.71
N ASP A 67 -24.27 4.82 -30.65
CA ASP A 67 -23.83 5.60 -31.81
C ASP A 67 -22.98 6.80 -31.33
N LEU A 68 -21.72 6.53 -30.95
CA LEU A 68 -20.65 7.54 -30.88
C LEU A 68 -19.29 6.85 -31.06
N GLU A 69 -19.17 6.08 -32.14
CA GLU A 69 -17.86 5.83 -32.74
C GLU A 69 -17.49 7.01 -33.66
N GLU A 70 -16.19 7.32 -33.69
CA GLU A 70 -15.51 8.21 -34.63
C GLU A 70 -15.43 9.72 -34.30
N ALA A 71 -14.56 10.04 -33.34
CA ALA A 71 -13.76 11.26 -33.39
C ALA A 71 -12.30 10.93 -33.02
N VAL A 72 -11.52 10.55 -34.04
CA VAL A 72 -10.06 10.51 -33.97
C VAL A 72 -9.55 11.95 -33.85
N VAL A 73 -9.44 12.42 -32.61
CA VAL A 73 -8.67 13.63 -32.31
C VAL A 73 -7.21 13.22 -32.22
N ALA A 74 -6.46 13.55 -33.27
CA ALA A 74 -5.01 13.51 -33.29
C ALA A 74 -4.47 14.28 -32.08
N GLU A 75 -3.90 13.56 -31.12
CA GLU A 75 -3.14 14.19 -30.05
C GLU A 75 -1.84 14.74 -30.63
N ASP A 76 -1.85 16.04 -30.88
CA ASP A 76 -0.67 16.83 -31.17
C ASP A 76 0.42 16.58 -30.13
N ARG A 77 1.51 16.03 -30.64
CA ARG A 77 2.92 16.05 -30.20
C ARG A 77 3.22 17.08 -29.10
N ARG A 78 2.87 16.75 -27.86
CA ARG A 78 3.40 17.46 -26.69
C ARG A 78 4.81 16.94 -26.43
N PHE A 79 5.78 17.80 -26.66
CA PHE A 79 7.21 17.61 -26.44
C PHE A 79 7.47 17.26 -24.96
N LYS A 80 7.33 15.97 -24.60
CA LYS A 80 7.75 15.44 -23.31
C LYS A 80 9.27 15.46 -23.29
N LYS A 81 9.83 16.44 -22.59
CA LYS A 81 11.24 16.50 -22.21
C LYS A 81 11.57 15.26 -21.36
N ARG A 82 11.92 14.16 -22.04
CA ARG A 82 12.46 12.95 -21.41
C ARG A 82 13.82 13.34 -20.83
N GLN A 83 13.89 13.48 -19.51
CA GLN A 83 15.13 13.27 -18.78
C GLN A 83 15.53 11.81 -19.05
N ARG A 84 16.46 11.61 -19.99
CA ARG A 84 17.10 10.31 -20.22
C ARG A 84 18.13 10.11 -19.12
N THR A 85 17.89 9.11 -18.28
CA THR A 85 18.91 8.49 -17.44
C THR A 85 19.20 7.11 -18.02
N ASP A 86 19.94 7.09 -19.13
CA ASP A 86 20.52 5.87 -19.71
C ASP A 86 22.04 5.90 -19.38
N PRO A 87 22.63 4.81 -18.86
CA PRO A 87 24.00 4.79 -18.34
C PRO A 87 25.11 4.70 -19.41
N ASP A 88 24.79 4.64 -20.70
CA ASP A 88 25.76 4.47 -21.80
C ASP A 88 25.89 5.68 -22.74
N SER A 89 25.44 6.87 -22.30
CA SER A 89 25.67 8.10 -23.06
C SER A 89 26.97 8.77 -22.60
N GLY A 90 28.01 8.72 -23.44
CA GLY A 90 29.33 9.35 -23.23
C GLY A 90 29.33 10.88 -23.21
N TRP A 91 28.26 11.52 -22.74
CA TRP A 91 28.18 12.95 -22.50
C TRP A 91 28.22 13.20 -20.99
N GLN A 92 29.42 13.41 -20.48
CA GLN A 92 29.66 13.80 -19.09
C GLN A 92 29.29 15.27 -18.92
N THR A 93 28.17 15.54 -18.24
CA THR A 93 27.87 16.91 -17.78
C THR A 93 28.78 17.20 -16.59
N VAL A 94 29.76 18.09 -16.79
CA VAL A 94 30.61 18.59 -15.71
C VAL A 94 29.77 19.56 -14.88
N GLN A 95 28.99 19.02 -13.94
CA GLN A 95 28.60 19.80 -12.77
C GLN A 95 29.81 19.89 -11.85
N GLU A 96 30.54 20.98 -11.98
CA GLU A 96 31.55 21.40 -11.03
C GLU A 96 30.86 21.63 -9.67
N GLY A 97 31.04 20.70 -8.73
CA GLY A 97 30.60 20.86 -7.35
C GLY A 97 30.00 19.65 -6.63
N ALA A 98 29.82 18.49 -7.27
CA ALA A 98 29.12 17.34 -6.64
C ALA A 98 29.88 16.01 -6.62
N SER A 99 31.19 15.98 -6.88
CA SER A 99 32.05 14.83 -6.56
C SER A 99 33.06 15.24 -5.50
N GLY A 100 32.77 14.88 -4.25
CA GLY A 100 33.72 14.99 -3.15
C GLY A 100 34.93 14.09 -3.41
N SER A 101 36.01 14.68 -3.90
CA SER A 101 37.33 14.09 -3.79
C SER A 101 37.66 13.99 -2.29
N LYS A 102 37.76 12.75 -1.79
CA LYS A 102 38.33 12.47 -0.47
C LYS A 102 39.84 12.75 -0.55
N THR A 103 40.18 14.02 -0.45
CA THR A 103 41.52 14.49 -0.12
C THR A 103 41.39 15.17 1.24
N PRO A 104 42.17 14.76 2.27
CA PRO A 104 42.12 15.44 3.56
C PRO A 104 42.46 16.92 3.36
N PRO A 105 41.79 17.86 4.05
CA PRO A 105 42.11 19.27 3.94
C PRO A 105 43.57 19.50 4.37
N PRO A 106 44.34 20.35 3.66
CA PRO A 106 45.69 20.72 4.08
C PRO A 106 45.65 21.42 5.46
N ALA A 107 46.71 21.25 6.25
CA ALA A 107 46.84 21.81 7.58
C ALA A 107 46.74 23.35 7.57
N GLU A 108 46.22 23.92 8.67
CA GLU A 108 45.84 25.34 8.79
C GLU A 108 47.01 26.33 8.64
N ASP A 109 48.26 25.87 8.64
CA ASP A 109 49.46 26.71 8.63
C ASP A 109 49.98 27.11 7.23
N GLU A 110 49.41 26.60 6.14
CA GLU A 110 49.83 26.94 4.76
C GLU A 110 48.76 27.72 3.96
N GLN A 111 47.68 28.17 4.59
CA GLN A 111 46.73 29.03 3.89
C GLN A 111 47.33 30.44 3.74
N PRO A 112 47.38 31.02 2.52
CA PRO A 112 47.83 32.39 2.37
C PRO A 112 46.88 33.31 3.15
N GLN A 113 47.44 34.05 4.10
CA GLN A 113 46.72 35.04 4.89
C GLN A 113 46.26 36.18 3.98
N VAL A 114 45.06 36.05 3.41
CA VAL A 114 44.42 37.14 2.67
C VAL A 114 43.93 38.15 3.70
N VAL A 115 44.68 39.24 3.83
CA VAL A 115 44.23 40.44 4.53
C VAL A 115 43.04 40.99 3.73
N VAL A 116 41.83 40.66 4.17
CA VAL A 116 40.59 41.27 3.67
C VAL A 116 40.57 42.70 4.22
N GLN A 117 41.14 43.63 3.46
CA GLN A 117 40.75 45.04 3.58
C GLN A 117 39.27 45.11 3.18
N GLU A 118 38.43 45.48 4.14
CA GLU A 118 37.03 45.85 3.90
C GLU A 118 36.99 47.17 3.13
N GLU A 119 37.27 47.11 1.83
CA GLU A 119 36.94 48.19 0.90
C GLU A 119 35.95 47.63 -0.13
N GLU A 120 34.73 48.17 -0.11
CA GLU A 120 33.68 47.87 -1.08
C GLU A 120 34.18 48.18 -2.51
N PRO A 121 34.37 47.20 -3.41
CA PRO A 121 34.60 47.52 -4.80
C PRO A 121 33.27 47.94 -5.44
N ALA A 122 33.29 49.15 -6.03
CA ALA A 122 32.23 49.63 -6.89
C ALA A 122 31.88 48.61 -7.99
N PHE A 123 30.59 48.45 -8.23
CA PHE A 123 29.98 47.46 -9.10
C PHE A 123 30.43 47.57 -10.56
N THR A 124 31.28 46.64 -11.01
CA THR A 124 31.56 46.36 -12.43
C THR A 124 31.01 44.99 -12.79
N GLY A 125 30.02 44.95 -13.68
CA GLY A 125 29.17 43.78 -13.97
C GLY A 125 29.92 42.47 -14.24
N GLY A 126 29.60 41.43 -13.47
CA GLY A 126 30.08 40.06 -13.63
C GLY A 126 29.12 39.03 -13.01
N LEU A 127 29.25 37.76 -13.40
CA LEU A 127 28.48 36.60 -12.89
C LEU A 127 28.57 36.55 -11.36
N LEU A 128 27.45 36.76 -10.67
CA LEU A 128 27.38 36.64 -9.21
C LEU A 128 27.20 35.18 -8.80
N THR A 129 27.89 34.78 -7.73
CA THR A 129 27.64 33.50 -7.06
C THR A 129 26.28 33.50 -6.36
N SER A 130 25.66 32.32 -6.18
CA SER A 130 24.31 32.19 -5.61
C SER A 130 24.19 32.78 -4.19
N ASP A 131 25.28 32.76 -3.42
CA ASP A 131 25.33 33.32 -2.07
C ASP A 131 25.54 34.85 -2.08
N GLN A 132 26.29 35.40 -3.03
CA GLN A 132 26.33 36.85 -3.26
C GLN A 132 24.99 37.37 -3.77
N LEU A 133 24.27 36.59 -4.59
CA LEU A 133 22.93 36.92 -5.06
C LEU A 133 21.93 36.98 -3.90
N LYS A 134 21.96 36.00 -2.98
CA LYS A 134 21.10 35.98 -1.78
C LYS A 134 21.38 37.15 -0.83
N LYS A 135 22.63 37.59 -0.71
CA LYS A 135 23.00 38.78 0.10
C LYS A 135 22.59 40.09 -0.58
N LYS A 136 22.71 40.19 -1.91
CA LYS A 136 22.33 41.37 -2.70
C LYS A 136 20.84 41.46 -3.03
N LEU A 137 20.10 40.35 -2.99
CA LEU A 137 18.64 40.36 -3.07
C LEU A 137 18.12 41.11 -1.84
N PRO A 138 17.50 42.28 -2.02
CA PRO A 138 17.14 43.12 -0.90
C PRO A 138 16.15 42.35 -0.01
N ARG A 139 16.47 42.20 1.28
CA ARG A 139 15.53 41.70 2.29
C ARG A 139 14.22 42.50 2.26
N ARG A 140 14.33 43.78 1.88
CA ARG A 140 13.24 44.68 1.55
C ARG A 140 12.27 44.13 0.50
N LYS A 141 12.70 43.40 -0.55
CA LYS A 141 11.78 42.73 -1.49
C LYS A 141 11.02 41.55 -0.86
N ARG A 142 11.58 40.91 0.17
CA ARG A 142 10.90 39.84 0.93
C ARG A 142 9.92 40.45 1.94
N GLU A 143 10.27 41.58 2.53
CA GLU A 143 9.41 42.35 3.43
C GLU A 143 8.27 43.04 2.66
N GLU A 144 8.53 43.61 1.49
CA GLU A 144 7.54 44.16 0.57
C GLU A 144 6.60 43.08 0.03
N LYS A 145 7.10 41.87 -0.19
CA LYS A 145 6.24 40.72 -0.54
C LYS A 145 5.37 40.28 0.63
N LYS A 146 5.91 40.24 1.85
CA LYS A 146 5.13 39.94 3.05
C LYS A 146 4.07 41.01 3.32
N SER A 147 4.43 42.29 3.22
CA SER A 147 3.47 43.38 3.39
C SER A 147 2.45 43.42 2.26
N ALA A 148 2.83 43.08 1.02
CA ALA A 148 1.88 42.94 -0.08
C ALA A 148 0.97 41.71 0.07
N GLU A 149 1.46 40.60 0.64
CA GLU A 149 0.66 39.44 1.00
C GLU A 149 -0.30 39.76 2.15
N GLU A 150 0.14 40.49 3.17
CA GLU A 150 -0.67 40.98 4.29
C GLU A 150 -1.73 42.00 3.82
N GLU A 151 -1.38 42.97 2.98
CA GLU A 151 -2.33 43.91 2.36
C GLU A 151 -3.31 43.20 1.42
N ALA A 152 -2.87 42.17 0.68
CA ALA A 152 -3.75 41.36 -0.14
C ALA A 152 -4.71 40.52 0.70
N GLU A 153 -4.26 39.97 1.83
CA GLU A 153 -5.11 39.31 2.81
C GLU A 153 -6.09 40.29 3.47
N GLU A 154 -5.69 41.51 3.81
CA GLU A 154 -6.58 42.53 4.35
C GLU A 154 -7.62 43.01 3.34
N ARG A 155 -7.23 43.21 2.07
CA ARG A 155 -8.16 43.51 0.97
C ARG A 155 -9.12 42.35 0.72
N ALA A 156 -8.65 41.10 0.84
CA ALA A 156 -9.49 39.92 0.73
C ALA A 156 -10.45 39.78 1.92
N ARG A 157 -10.02 40.11 3.15
CA ARG A 157 -10.86 40.17 4.35
C ARG A 157 -11.92 41.27 4.24
N ALA A 158 -11.56 42.42 3.67
CA ALA A 158 -12.49 43.52 3.40
C ALA A 158 -13.53 43.20 2.30
N GLN A 159 -13.23 42.24 1.41
CA GLN A 159 -14.13 41.73 0.37
C GLN A 159 -14.75 40.37 0.72
N GLU A 160 -14.86 40.03 2.02
CA GLU A 160 -15.41 38.74 2.45
C GLU A 160 -16.89 38.59 2.05
N THR A 161 -17.14 37.69 1.10
CA THR A 161 -18.47 37.26 0.70
C THR A 161 -19.09 36.40 1.82
N ILE A 162 -20.20 36.84 2.40
CA ILE A 162 -20.93 36.09 3.43
C ILE A 162 -21.81 35.04 2.76
N TYR A 163 -21.43 33.77 2.84
CA TYR A 163 -22.25 32.65 2.38
C TYR A 163 -23.29 32.28 3.44
N ARG A 164 -24.51 31.99 2.99
CA ARG A 164 -25.64 31.55 3.83
C ARG A 164 -26.20 30.25 3.28
N ASP A 165 -26.63 29.37 4.17
CA ASP A 165 -27.32 28.15 3.78
C ASP A 165 -28.77 28.44 3.31
N ALA A 166 -29.45 27.42 2.77
CA ALA A 166 -30.84 27.53 2.33
C ALA A 166 -31.83 27.91 3.45
N SER A 167 -31.39 27.87 4.72
CA SER A 167 -32.15 28.29 5.91
C SER A 167 -31.79 29.69 6.40
N GLY A 168 -30.85 30.38 5.73
CA GLY A 168 -30.42 31.75 6.03
C GLY A 168 -29.33 31.87 7.11
N ARG A 169 -28.77 30.76 7.62
CA ARG A 169 -27.69 30.78 8.61
C ARG A 169 -26.36 31.07 7.92
N LYS A 170 -25.54 31.96 8.50
CA LYS A 170 -24.18 32.27 8.01
C LYS A 170 -23.33 30.99 8.11
N VAL A 171 -22.67 30.62 7.02
CA VAL A 171 -21.82 29.43 6.94
C VAL A 171 -20.36 29.87 6.97
N ASP A 172 -19.63 29.43 7.99
CA ASP A 172 -18.20 29.67 8.10
C ASP A 172 -17.46 28.71 7.15
N ILE A 173 -17.13 29.19 5.95
CA ILE A 173 -16.46 28.40 4.88
C ILE A 173 -15.16 27.75 5.38
N ALA A 174 -14.43 28.42 6.28
CA ALA A 174 -13.21 27.89 6.87
C ALA A 174 -13.47 26.68 7.77
N ALA A 175 -14.55 26.72 8.57
CA ALA A 175 -14.94 25.62 9.44
C ALA A 175 -15.47 24.44 8.61
N GLU A 176 -16.31 24.70 7.60
CA GLU A 176 -16.85 23.66 6.72
C GLU A 176 -15.75 23.00 5.86
N ARG A 177 -14.77 23.78 5.38
CA ARG A 177 -13.58 23.24 4.68
C ARG A 177 -12.71 22.39 5.62
N ALA A 178 -12.55 22.79 6.88
CA ALA A 178 -11.81 22.01 7.86
C ALA A 178 -12.54 20.70 8.22
N GLU A 179 -13.85 20.73 8.41
CA GLU A 179 -14.66 19.52 8.65
C GLU A 179 -14.70 18.60 7.43
N ALA A 180 -14.83 19.15 6.22
CA ALA A 180 -14.75 18.39 4.97
C ALA A 180 -13.36 17.75 4.79
N ALA A 181 -12.28 18.46 5.12
CA ALA A 181 -10.92 17.91 5.10
C ALA A 181 -10.73 16.79 6.14
N ARG A 182 -11.28 16.94 7.35
CA ARG A 182 -11.25 15.89 8.38
C ARG A 182 -12.07 14.66 7.96
N LEU A 183 -13.26 14.86 7.40
CA LEU A 183 -14.12 13.79 6.92
C LEU A 183 -13.48 13.06 5.73
N LYS A 184 -12.84 13.79 4.81
CA LYS A 184 -12.09 13.22 3.70
C LYS A 184 -10.93 12.36 4.20
N ARG A 185 -10.14 12.86 5.15
CA ARG A 185 -9.06 12.09 5.78
C ARG A 185 -9.57 10.84 6.50
N GLU A 186 -10.67 10.94 7.24
CA GLU A 186 -11.26 9.78 7.93
C GLU A 186 -11.78 8.72 6.93
N ARG A 187 -12.36 9.15 5.81
CA ARG A 187 -12.77 8.25 4.71
C ARG A 187 -11.56 7.56 4.09
N GLU A 188 -10.51 8.31 3.76
CA GLU A 188 -9.25 7.77 3.23
C GLU A 188 -8.61 6.77 4.22
N GLU A 189 -8.62 7.05 5.52
CA GLU A 189 -8.12 6.13 6.55
C GLU A 189 -8.98 4.85 6.66
N LYS A 190 -10.31 4.96 6.55
CA LYS A 190 -11.21 3.80 6.55
C LYS A 190 -11.05 2.95 5.29
N GLU A 191 -10.89 3.59 4.12
CA GLU A 191 -10.61 2.92 2.86
C GLU A 191 -9.25 2.24 2.90
N ALA A 192 -8.21 2.90 3.42
CA ALA A 192 -6.89 2.30 3.63
C ALA A 192 -6.95 1.09 4.56
N LYS A 193 -7.69 1.17 5.67
CA LYS A 193 -7.91 0.03 6.59
C LYS A 193 -8.67 -1.11 5.91
N LYS A 194 -9.69 -0.80 5.10
CA LYS A 194 -10.43 -1.81 4.33
C LYS A 194 -9.54 -2.49 3.29
N MET A 195 -8.69 -1.72 2.61
CA MET A 195 -7.70 -2.23 1.66
C MET A 195 -6.63 -3.07 2.35
N GLU A 196 -6.15 -2.66 3.53
CA GLU A 196 -5.21 -3.44 4.34
C GLU A 196 -5.84 -4.73 4.85
N TRP A 197 -7.11 -4.69 5.27
CA TRP A 197 -7.87 -5.86 5.68
C TRP A 197 -8.13 -6.82 4.51
N GLY A 198 -8.30 -6.29 3.30
CA GLY A 198 -8.43 -7.07 2.07
C GLY A 198 -7.13 -7.73 1.60
N LYS A 199 -5.96 -7.32 2.13
CA LYS A 199 -4.67 -7.94 1.81
C LYS A 199 -4.47 -9.23 2.60
N GLY A 200 -3.87 -10.23 1.96
CA GLY A 200 -3.55 -11.51 2.61
C GLY A 200 -2.49 -11.35 3.68
N LEU A 201 -2.60 -12.11 4.77
CA LEU A 201 -1.61 -12.13 5.87
C LEU A 201 -0.19 -12.42 5.36
N VAL A 202 -0.05 -13.40 4.47
CA VAL A 202 1.25 -13.79 3.87
C VAL A 202 1.86 -12.64 3.06
N GLN A 203 1.04 -11.91 2.29
CA GLN A 203 1.53 -10.77 1.51
C GLN A 203 2.05 -9.63 2.41
N ARG A 204 1.40 -9.43 3.58
CA ARG A 204 1.86 -8.46 4.58
C ARG A 204 3.19 -8.89 5.19
N GLU A 205 3.28 -10.15 5.64
CA GLU A 205 4.53 -10.70 6.20
C GLU A 205 5.68 -10.69 5.18
N GLU A 206 5.42 -11.03 3.92
CA GLU A 206 6.42 -10.96 2.85
C GLU A 206 6.89 -9.53 2.60
N ASN A 207 5.98 -8.55 2.62
CA ASN A 207 6.36 -7.15 2.44
C ASN A 207 7.21 -6.64 3.61
N GLU A 208 6.87 -7.03 4.84
CA GLU A 208 7.68 -6.70 6.02
C GLU A 208 9.05 -7.37 5.98
N LYS A 209 9.13 -8.64 5.58
CA LYS A 209 10.40 -9.36 5.38
C LYS A 209 11.24 -8.68 4.31
N ARG A 210 10.66 -8.35 3.17
CA ARG A 210 11.33 -7.61 2.09
C ARG A 210 11.83 -6.25 2.56
N ARG A 211 11.06 -5.53 3.38
CA ARG A 211 11.49 -4.24 3.95
C ARG A 211 12.70 -4.42 4.87
N LYS A 212 12.68 -5.43 5.75
CA LYS A 212 13.81 -5.74 6.64
C LYS A 212 15.05 -6.15 5.86
N GLU A 213 14.86 -6.94 4.80
CA GLU A 213 15.93 -7.37 3.91
C GLU A 213 16.52 -6.17 3.15
N LEU A 214 15.70 -5.24 2.65
CA LEU A 214 16.21 -4.00 2.04
C LEU A 214 17.00 -3.14 3.03
N GLU A 215 16.57 -3.08 4.29
CA GLU A 215 17.27 -2.35 5.33
C GLU A 215 18.60 -3.02 5.71
N SER A 216 18.65 -4.35 5.79
CA SER A 216 19.91 -5.07 6.00
C SER A 216 20.85 -4.93 4.80
N MET A 217 20.32 -5.05 3.58
CA MET A 217 21.07 -4.84 2.34
C MET A 217 21.61 -3.42 2.22
N ARG A 218 20.85 -2.40 2.65
CA ARG A 218 21.32 -1.00 2.68
C ARG A 218 22.59 -0.84 3.51
N ASN A 219 22.69 -1.59 4.61
CA ASN A 219 23.83 -1.52 5.52
C ASN A 219 24.94 -2.52 5.16
N ARG A 220 24.70 -3.46 4.23
CA ARG A 220 25.65 -4.51 3.84
C ARG A 220 26.60 -4.00 2.74
N PRO A 221 27.89 -4.42 2.74
CA PRO A 221 28.77 -4.15 1.61
C PRO A 221 28.28 -4.82 0.33
N PHE A 222 28.61 -4.23 -0.83
CA PHE A 222 28.20 -4.72 -2.15
C PHE A 222 28.72 -6.14 -2.44
N ALA A 223 29.99 -6.41 -2.11
CA ALA A 223 30.61 -7.71 -2.29
C ALA A 223 30.60 -8.52 -0.98
N ARG A 224 30.29 -9.82 -1.08
CA ARG A 224 30.44 -10.78 0.02
C ARG A 224 31.85 -11.37 -0.02
N THR A 225 32.59 -11.29 1.07
CA THR A 225 33.94 -11.87 1.22
C THR A 225 33.89 -13.18 1.99
N ALA A 226 34.98 -13.96 1.95
CA ALA A 226 35.09 -15.20 2.72
C ALA A 226 34.94 -14.98 4.24
N ASP A 227 35.32 -13.80 4.73
CA ASP A 227 35.26 -13.44 6.15
C ASP A 227 33.89 -12.86 6.59
N ASP A 228 32.89 -12.82 5.71
CA ASP A 228 31.56 -12.28 6.03
C ASP A 228 30.88 -13.10 7.14
N ALA A 229 30.66 -12.46 8.29
CA ALA A 229 30.17 -13.12 9.50
C ALA A 229 28.77 -13.73 9.30
N GLU A 230 27.84 -13.01 8.66
CA GLU A 230 26.47 -13.48 8.44
C GLU A 230 26.44 -14.74 7.57
N LEU A 231 27.25 -14.74 6.49
CA LEU A 231 27.35 -15.88 5.57
C LEU A 231 27.97 -17.09 6.26
N ASN A 232 29.03 -16.87 7.04
CA ASN A 232 29.71 -17.94 7.77
C ASN A 232 28.81 -18.56 8.86
N GLU A 233 27.97 -17.74 9.51
CA GLU A 233 26.96 -18.24 10.44
C GLU A 233 25.89 -19.07 9.73
N GLU A 234 25.39 -18.62 8.58
CA GLU A 234 24.41 -19.37 7.77
C GLU A 234 24.96 -20.73 7.30
N LEU A 235 26.20 -20.77 6.81
CA LEU A 235 26.87 -22.01 6.35
C LEU A 235 27.14 -23.00 7.50
N LYS A 236 27.40 -22.50 8.71
CA LYS A 236 27.54 -23.32 9.93
C LYS A 236 26.19 -23.84 10.40
N ALA A 237 25.11 -23.09 10.20
CA ALA A 237 23.76 -23.50 10.56
C ALA A 237 23.13 -24.51 9.58
N GLN A 238 23.65 -24.59 8.34
CA GLN A 238 23.15 -25.51 7.32
C GLN A 238 23.32 -26.98 7.74
N GLU A 239 22.18 -27.67 7.87
CA GLU A 239 22.13 -29.10 8.18
C GLU A 239 22.62 -29.92 6.98
N ARG A 240 23.60 -30.79 7.21
CA ARG A 240 24.17 -31.70 6.19
C ARG A 240 23.68 -33.12 6.46
N TRP A 241 23.04 -33.71 5.44
CA TRP A 241 22.31 -34.97 5.57
C TRP A 241 23.16 -36.19 6.00
N ALA A 242 24.47 -36.17 5.75
CA ALA A 242 25.40 -37.25 6.06
C ALA A 242 26.49 -36.83 7.08
N ASP A 243 26.23 -35.83 7.92
CA ASP A 243 27.17 -35.42 8.96
C ASP A 243 27.03 -36.31 10.21
N PRO A 244 28.06 -37.14 10.55
CA PRO A 244 28.02 -38.00 11.72
C PRO A 244 28.00 -37.21 13.04
N ALA A 245 28.52 -35.98 13.05
CA ALA A 245 28.56 -35.14 14.23
C ALA A 245 27.19 -34.48 14.52
N ALA A 246 26.34 -34.31 13.51
CA ALA A 246 25.01 -33.69 13.66
C ALA A 246 24.14 -34.42 14.70
N ALA A 247 24.26 -35.74 14.82
CA ALA A 247 23.56 -36.54 15.83
C ALA A 247 23.98 -36.20 17.27
N PHE A 248 25.23 -35.76 17.49
CA PHE A 248 25.76 -35.42 18.82
C PHE A 248 25.54 -33.94 19.17
N LEU A 249 25.62 -33.05 18.20
CA LEU A 249 25.52 -31.60 18.40
C LEU A 249 24.07 -31.09 18.51
N THR A 250 23.09 -31.80 17.95
CA THR A 250 21.69 -31.34 17.92
C THR A 250 20.93 -31.75 19.19
N LYS A 251 20.91 -30.88 20.21
CA LYS A 251 19.90 -30.98 21.27
C LYS A 251 18.53 -30.72 20.65
N LYS A 252 17.62 -31.69 20.69
CA LYS A 252 16.24 -31.56 20.19
C LYS A 252 15.55 -30.39 20.89
N LYS A 253 15.53 -29.21 20.26
CA LYS A 253 14.79 -28.05 20.78
C LYS A 253 13.31 -28.40 20.78
N SER A 254 12.69 -28.34 21.95
CA SER A 254 11.23 -28.42 22.08
C SER A 254 10.63 -27.30 21.23
N LYS A 255 9.91 -27.68 20.17
CA LYS A 255 9.21 -26.73 19.33
C LYS A 255 8.27 -25.93 20.25
N GLY A 256 8.48 -24.62 20.35
CA GLY A 256 7.62 -23.73 21.15
C GLY A 256 6.16 -23.78 20.68
N PRO A 257 5.26 -22.98 21.27
CA PRO A 257 3.86 -22.96 20.86
C PRO A 257 3.76 -22.62 19.36
N ARG A 258 3.45 -23.63 18.55
CA ARG A 258 3.30 -23.52 17.10
C ARG A 258 1.84 -23.65 16.74
N ARG A 259 1.44 -23.00 15.64
CA ARG A 259 0.15 -23.28 15.01
C ARG A 259 0.13 -24.78 14.66
N PRO A 260 -0.99 -25.49 14.89
CA PRO A 260 -1.07 -26.89 14.51
C PRO A 260 -0.79 -27.01 13.01
N GLU A 261 0.05 -27.98 12.66
CA GLU A 261 0.36 -28.35 11.28
C GLU A 261 -0.39 -29.64 10.95
N TYR A 262 -0.62 -29.90 9.66
CA TYR A 262 -1.24 -31.13 9.22
C TYR A 262 -0.32 -32.34 9.46
N THR A 263 -0.88 -33.41 10.02
CA THR A 263 -0.15 -34.64 10.42
C THR A 263 -0.61 -35.90 9.68
N GLY A 264 -1.45 -35.75 8.65
CA GLY A 264 -1.99 -36.89 7.89
C GLY A 264 -1.08 -37.34 6.73
N PRO A 265 -1.60 -38.19 5.83
CA PRO A 265 -0.85 -38.69 4.66
C PRO A 265 -0.32 -37.55 3.79
N PRO A 266 0.79 -37.76 3.04
CA PRO A 266 1.39 -36.70 2.25
C PRO A 266 0.37 -36.11 1.26
N PRO A 267 0.16 -34.77 1.29
CA PRO A 267 -0.76 -34.12 0.38
C PRO A 267 -0.29 -34.22 -1.07
N PRO A 268 -1.21 -34.15 -2.05
CA PRO A 268 -0.82 -33.98 -3.44
C PRO A 268 -0.01 -32.68 -3.61
N PRO A 269 0.99 -32.65 -4.49
CA PRO A 269 1.79 -31.46 -4.72
C PRO A 269 0.93 -30.35 -5.34
N ASN A 270 1.22 -29.11 -4.94
CA ASN A 270 0.60 -27.89 -5.45
C ASN A 270 1.71 -26.97 -5.99
N ARG A 271 1.42 -26.24 -7.07
CA ARG A 271 2.30 -25.21 -7.65
C ARG A 271 2.95 -24.28 -6.62
N PHE A 272 2.25 -23.94 -5.54
CA PHE A 272 2.74 -22.99 -4.53
C PHE A 272 3.45 -23.63 -3.34
N GLY A 273 3.54 -24.97 -3.26
CA GLY A 273 4.14 -25.66 -2.11
C GLY A 273 3.44 -25.41 -0.78
N ILE A 274 2.20 -24.90 -0.81
CA ILE A 274 1.42 -24.57 0.39
C ILE A 274 0.96 -25.88 1.03
N LYS A 275 1.34 -26.09 2.30
CA LYS A 275 0.88 -27.24 3.09
C LYS A 275 -0.63 -27.09 3.37
N PRO A 276 -1.37 -28.20 3.40
CA PRO A 276 -2.77 -28.19 3.81
C PRO A 276 -2.91 -27.69 5.25
N GLY A 277 -4.10 -27.16 5.55
CA GLY A 277 -4.44 -26.77 6.92
C GLY A 277 -4.50 -27.98 7.84
N TYR A 278 -4.27 -27.77 9.14
CA TYR A 278 -4.22 -28.84 10.14
C TYR A 278 -5.48 -29.71 10.27
N ARG A 279 -6.62 -29.20 9.80
CA ARG A 279 -7.93 -29.87 9.84
C ARG A 279 -8.28 -30.60 8.54
N TRP A 280 -7.40 -30.55 7.54
CA TRP A 280 -7.63 -31.28 6.30
C TRP A 280 -7.66 -32.78 6.61
N ASP A 281 -8.54 -33.53 5.97
CA ASP A 281 -8.78 -34.95 6.23
C ASP A 281 -7.90 -35.89 5.40
N GLY A 282 -7.12 -35.33 4.46
CA GLY A 282 -6.27 -36.10 3.55
C GLY A 282 -6.99 -36.60 2.29
N VAL A 283 -8.28 -36.32 2.12
CA VAL A 283 -9.03 -36.73 0.92
C VAL A 283 -8.87 -35.66 -0.15
N ASP A 284 -8.35 -36.07 -1.31
CA ASP A 284 -8.25 -35.21 -2.49
C ASP A 284 -9.64 -34.96 -3.09
N ARG A 285 -10.03 -33.69 -3.16
CA ARG A 285 -11.31 -33.21 -3.73
C ARG A 285 -11.07 -32.27 -4.92
N SER A 286 -9.99 -32.49 -5.66
CA SER A 286 -9.61 -31.65 -6.78
C SER A 286 -10.30 -32.07 -8.10
N ASN A 287 -10.36 -31.13 -9.06
CA ASN A 287 -10.71 -31.40 -10.45
C ASN A 287 -9.51 -31.95 -11.27
N GLY A 288 -8.43 -32.41 -10.62
CA GLY A 288 -7.22 -32.88 -11.31
C GLY A 288 -6.38 -31.81 -12.03
N PHE A 289 -6.74 -30.52 -11.95
CA PHE A 289 -6.02 -29.42 -12.62
C PHE A 289 -4.52 -29.39 -12.28
N GLU A 290 -4.16 -29.39 -10.99
CA GLU A 290 -2.75 -29.36 -10.54
C GLU A 290 -1.95 -30.55 -11.12
N LYS A 291 -2.54 -31.75 -11.16
CA LYS A 291 -1.92 -32.94 -11.76
C LYS A 291 -1.62 -32.73 -13.24
N THR A 292 -2.62 -32.28 -14.01
CA THR A 292 -2.43 -32.01 -15.46
C THR A 292 -1.45 -30.86 -15.72
N TYR A 293 -1.40 -29.87 -14.82
CA TYR A 293 -0.46 -28.77 -14.89
C TYR A 293 0.99 -29.25 -14.76
N PHE A 294 1.29 -30.09 -13.76
CA PHE A 294 2.63 -30.68 -13.61
C PHE A 294 3.01 -31.59 -14.78
N GLN A 295 2.06 -32.37 -15.30
CA GLN A 295 2.28 -33.18 -16.51
C GLN A 295 2.68 -32.31 -17.70
N LYS A 296 1.95 -31.22 -17.97
CA LYS A 296 2.26 -30.28 -19.05
C LYS A 296 3.60 -29.57 -18.88
N ILE A 297 4.00 -29.24 -17.65
CA ILE A 297 5.34 -28.68 -17.38
C ILE A 297 6.42 -29.69 -17.73
N ASN A 298 6.27 -30.93 -17.28
CA ASN A 298 7.25 -31.98 -17.54
C ASN A 298 7.33 -32.32 -19.03
N GLU A 299 6.19 -32.38 -19.71
CA GLU A 299 6.10 -32.58 -21.15
C GLU A 299 6.84 -31.46 -21.92
N ARG A 300 6.63 -30.19 -21.54
CA ARG A 300 7.34 -29.06 -22.15
C ARG A 300 8.85 -29.16 -21.93
N LYS A 301 9.29 -29.51 -20.72
CA LYS A 301 10.72 -29.69 -20.42
C LYS A 301 11.32 -30.85 -21.23
N ARG A 302 10.60 -31.98 -21.30
CA ARG A 302 10.99 -33.16 -22.06
C ARG A 302 11.13 -32.82 -23.54
N ARG A 303 10.13 -32.16 -24.13
CA ARG A 303 10.17 -31.71 -25.53
C ARG A 303 11.31 -30.74 -25.81
N GLY A 304 11.62 -29.86 -24.87
CA GLY A 304 12.75 -28.94 -24.98
C GLY A 304 14.10 -29.68 -25.01
N ALA A 305 14.28 -30.66 -24.12
CA ALA A 305 15.46 -31.51 -24.11
C ALA A 305 15.57 -32.35 -25.38
N GLU A 306 14.48 -33.02 -25.79
CA GLU A 306 14.41 -33.76 -27.05
C GLU A 306 14.78 -32.85 -28.22
N SER A 307 14.18 -31.67 -28.34
CA SER A 307 14.50 -30.75 -29.45
C SER A 307 15.97 -30.30 -29.46
N TYR A 308 16.60 -30.18 -28.29
CA TYR A 308 18.01 -29.84 -28.19
C TYR A 308 18.88 -31.03 -28.61
N GLU A 309 18.61 -32.23 -28.11
CA GLU A 309 19.31 -33.46 -28.49
C GLU A 309 19.22 -33.71 -30.01
N TRP A 310 18.02 -33.58 -30.59
CA TRP A 310 17.80 -33.71 -32.03
C TRP A 310 18.51 -32.62 -32.85
N SER A 311 18.65 -31.40 -32.31
CA SER A 311 19.36 -30.31 -33.00
C SER A 311 20.87 -30.46 -32.96
N VAL A 312 21.41 -31.20 -31.99
CA VAL A 312 22.86 -31.38 -31.79
C VAL A 312 23.36 -32.66 -32.47
N ASP A 313 22.48 -33.62 -32.77
CA ASP A 313 22.86 -34.93 -33.35
C ASP A 313 23.46 -34.85 -34.76
N ASP A 314 23.17 -33.80 -35.53
CA ASP A 314 23.68 -33.58 -36.91
C ASP A 314 24.77 -32.49 -37.01
N MET A 315 25.35 -32.07 -35.87
CA MET A 315 26.39 -31.02 -35.79
C MET A 315 27.71 -31.57 -35.26
#